data_AF-A0A7S2ABV2-F1
#
_entry.id   AF-A0A7S2ABV2-F1
#
_cell.length_a   1.000
_cell.length_b   1.000
_cell.length_c   1.000
_cell.angle_alpha   90.00
_cell.angle_beta   90.00
_cell.angle_gamma   90.00
#
_symmetry.space_group_name_H-M   'P 1'
#
loop_
_entity.id
_entity.type
_entity.pdbx_description
1 polymer ?
#
loop_
_entity_poly.entity_id
_entity_poly.type
_entity_poly.pdbx_seq_one_letter_code
_entity_poly.pdbx_strand_id
1 'polypeptide(L)'
;VIPCHPNPSSTSSSKMSDECTIRTRKFMSNKLLQRKQMVVDVIHQGKPSVPKTKLTEMIAKMYKVKDPQCVVLFGFITHFGGGKTTGFCLIYDNISALKKFEPKYRLIRAGLATKVEQGRKNKKERKNRAKRVRGTKKHKA
;
A
#
# COMPACT_ATOMS: atom_id res chain seq x y z
N VAL A 1 23.06 -12.15 60.89
CA VAL A 1 23.58 -11.70 59.57
C VAL A 1 22.74 -12.38 58.51
N ILE A 2 21.75 -11.69 57.97
CA ILE A 2 20.82 -12.23 56.96
C ILE A 2 21.51 -12.11 55.60
N PRO A 3 21.65 -13.19 54.81
CA PRO A 3 22.24 -13.08 53.49
C PRO A 3 21.24 -12.41 52.55
N CYS A 4 21.57 -11.19 52.10
CA CYS A 4 20.87 -10.52 51.01
C CYS A 4 21.02 -11.35 49.74
N HIS A 5 19.96 -12.05 49.33
CA HIS A 5 19.89 -12.58 47.98
C HIS A 5 19.68 -11.42 47.00
N PRO A 6 20.50 -11.29 45.94
CA PRO A 6 20.25 -10.31 44.91
C PRO A 6 19.01 -10.77 44.14
N ASN A 7 17.94 -9.97 44.20
CA ASN A 7 16.82 -10.08 43.27
C ASN A 7 17.38 -10.02 41.85
N PRO A 8 17.24 -11.07 41.01
CA PRO A 8 17.38 -10.87 39.59
C PRO A 8 16.15 -10.08 39.16
N SER A 9 16.31 -8.77 39.01
CA SER A 9 15.41 -7.99 38.16
C SER A 9 15.41 -8.69 36.81
N SER A 10 14.33 -9.43 36.56
CA SER A 10 14.04 -10.02 35.27
C SER A 10 13.78 -8.87 34.31
N THR A 11 14.86 -8.31 33.77
CA THR A 11 14.81 -7.67 32.47
C THR A 11 14.36 -8.77 31.51
N SER A 12 13.05 -8.82 31.29
CA SER A 12 12.46 -9.63 30.23
C SER A 12 13.11 -9.17 28.93
N SER A 13 14.17 -9.86 28.53
CA SER A 13 14.76 -9.75 27.21
C SER A 13 13.67 -10.22 26.26
N SER A 14 12.89 -9.27 25.74
CA SER A 14 11.93 -9.53 24.67
C SER A 14 12.71 -10.24 23.58
N LYS A 15 12.44 -11.53 23.37
CA LYS A 15 12.96 -12.31 22.25
C LYS A 15 12.83 -11.42 21.02
N MET A 16 13.96 -11.05 20.39
CA MET A 16 14.00 -10.23 19.18
C MET A 16 13.52 -11.05 17.97
N SER A 17 12.33 -11.62 18.07
CA SER A 17 11.65 -12.31 16.98
C SER A 17 10.84 -11.30 16.20
N ASP A 18 11.16 -11.14 14.92
CA ASP A 18 10.26 -10.82 13.79
C ASP A 18 9.13 -9.79 13.90
N GLU A 19 9.10 -8.97 14.96
CA GLU A 19 8.01 -8.07 15.25
C GLU A 19 8.21 -6.72 14.57
N CYS A 20 7.48 -6.56 13.48
CA CYS A 20 7.17 -5.27 12.90
C CYS A 20 5.95 -4.72 13.64
N THR A 21 6.08 -3.58 14.31
CA THR A 21 4.94 -2.91 14.96
C THR A 21 4.33 -1.89 14.03
N ILE A 22 3.01 -1.94 13.84
CA ILE A 22 2.27 -1.00 13.01
C ILE A 22 1.52 -0.03 13.91
N ARG A 23 1.74 1.27 13.72
CA ARG A 23 0.96 2.34 14.34
C ARG A 23 0.20 3.09 13.26
N THR A 24 -1.01 3.53 13.57
CA THR A 24 -1.83 4.30 12.62
C THR A 24 -2.07 5.71 13.16
N ARG A 25 -2.07 6.69 12.27
CA ARG A 25 -2.32 8.10 12.57
C ARG A 25 -3.33 8.68 11.59
N LYS A 26 -4.00 9.76 12.01
CA LYS A 26 -4.96 10.50 11.16
C LYS A 26 -5.98 9.57 10.48
N PHE A 27 -6.53 8.63 11.25
CA PHE A 27 -7.54 7.70 10.76
C PHE A 27 -8.84 8.45 10.47
N MET A 28 -9.38 8.25 9.27
CA MET A 28 -10.64 8.84 8.84
C MET A 28 -11.46 7.82 8.05
N SER A 29 -12.74 7.70 8.39
CA SER A 29 -13.71 6.95 7.58
C SER A 29 -14.32 7.89 6.54
N ASN A 30 -14.06 7.64 5.26
CA ASN A 30 -14.61 8.41 4.15
C ASN A 30 -15.74 7.62 3.48
N LYS A 31 -16.98 7.99 3.80
CA LYS A 31 -18.18 7.32 3.27
C LYS A 31 -18.46 7.61 1.80
N LEU A 32 -18.06 8.79 1.30
CA LEU A 32 -18.24 9.17 -0.10
C LEU A 32 -17.49 8.24 -1.06
N LEU A 33 -16.32 7.76 -0.63
CA LEU A 33 -15.45 6.89 -1.42
C LEU A 33 -15.46 5.43 -0.92
N GLN A 34 -16.36 5.09 0.00
CA GLN A 34 -16.50 3.73 0.56
C GLN A 34 -15.18 3.14 1.08
N ARG A 35 -14.40 3.96 1.79
CA ARG A 35 -13.08 3.56 2.29
C ARG A 35 -12.72 4.21 3.62
N LYS A 36 -11.84 3.54 4.36
CA LYS A 36 -11.10 4.11 5.49
C LYS A 36 -9.72 4.53 4.99
N GLN A 37 -9.27 5.71 5.37
CA GLN A 37 -7.95 6.23 5.00
C GLN A 37 -7.17 6.64 6.23
N MET A 38 -5.89 6.29 6.26
CA MET A 38 -5.01 6.54 7.39
C MET A 38 -3.55 6.65 6.95
N VAL A 39 -2.74 7.26 7.80
CA VAL A 39 -1.28 7.21 7.73
C VAL A 39 -0.81 6.03 8.56
N VAL A 40 0.13 5.26 8.03
CA VAL A 40 0.71 4.09 8.69
C VAL A 40 2.17 4.35 8.97
N ASP A 41 2.55 4.22 10.24
CA ASP A 41 3.94 4.20 10.67
C ASP A 41 4.32 2.77 11.01
N VAL A 42 5.41 2.31 10.42
CA VAL A 42 5.93 0.95 10.56
C VAL A 42 7.24 1.03 11.33
N ILE A 43 7.31 0.39 12.49
CA ILE A 43 8.49 0.32 13.34
C ILE A 43 9.11 -1.07 13.16
N HIS A 44 10.33 -1.11 12.63
CA HIS A 44 11.06 -2.34 12.27
C HIS A 44 12.54 -2.25 12.70
N GLN A 45 12.79 -2.23 14.01
CA GLN A 45 14.12 -2.08 14.58
C GLN A 45 15.08 -3.18 14.10
N GLY A 46 16.31 -2.79 13.74
CA GLY A 46 17.35 -3.72 13.28
C GLY A 46 17.05 -4.42 11.95
N LYS A 47 16.02 -4.00 11.21
CA LYS A 47 15.57 -4.65 9.98
C LYS A 47 15.41 -3.70 8.81
N PRO A 48 15.58 -4.20 7.57
CA PRO A 48 15.27 -3.45 6.36
C PRO A 48 13.76 -3.18 6.25
N SER A 49 13.39 -2.43 5.22
CA SER A 49 11.99 -2.09 4.96
C SER A 49 11.13 -3.35 4.77
N VAL A 50 9.99 -3.38 5.44
CA VAL A 50 9.07 -4.53 5.44
C VAL A 50 8.32 -4.60 4.11
N PRO A 51 8.21 -5.79 3.47
CA PRO A 51 7.47 -5.92 2.23
C PRO A 51 5.98 -5.62 2.42
N LYS A 52 5.36 -5.03 1.39
CA LYS A 52 3.95 -4.63 1.44
C LYS A 52 2.99 -5.80 1.62
N THR A 53 3.33 -6.99 1.14
CA THR A 53 2.52 -8.21 1.31
C THR A 53 2.30 -8.51 2.79
N LYS A 54 3.38 -8.57 3.57
CA LYS A 54 3.34 -8.77 5.03
C LYS A 54 2.55 -7.66 5.73
N LEU A 55 2.75 -6.39 5.36
CA LEU A 55 2.00 -5.27 5.93
C LEU A 55 0.50 -5.34 5.61
N THR A 56 0.15 -5.78 4.40
CA THR A 56 -1.24 -5.95 3.96
C THR A 56 -1.95 -6.98 4.84
N GLU A 57 -1.31 -8.12 5.09
CA GLU A 57 -1.84 -9.17 5.97
C GLU A 57 -2.00 -8.69 7.41
N MET A 58 -1.00 -7.99 7.95
CA MET A 58 -1.06 -7.46 9.32
C MET A 58 -2.18 -6.43 9.49
N ILE A 59 -2.35 -5.52 8.53
CA ILE A 59 -3.42 -4.51 8.56
C ILE A 59 -4.79 -5.16 8.37
N ALA A 60 -4.90 -6.15 7.47
CA ALA A 60 -6.14 -6.89 7.28
C ALA A 60 -6.57 -7.61 8.57
N LYS A 61 -5.62 -8.22 9.28
CA LYS A 61 -5.86 -8.84 10.61
C LYS A 61 -6.26 -7.80 11.65
N MET A 62 -5.54 -6.68 11.75
CA MET A 62 -5.79 -5.61 12.74
C MET A 62 -7.21 -5.03 12.61
N TYR A 63 -7.67 -4.80 11.39
CA TYR A 63 -8.98 -4.19 11.12
C TYR A 63 -10.07 -5.20 10.75
N LYS A 64 -9.80 -6.51 10.87
CA LYS A 64 -10.73 -7.60 10.56
C LYS A 64 -11.34 -7.47 9.17
N VAL A 65 -10.50 -7.16 8.18
CA VAL A 65 -10.91 -7.06 6.77
C VAL A 65 -11.06 -8.46 6.20
N LYS A 66 -12.18 -8.75 5.53
CA LYS A 66 -12.46 -10.07 4.94
C LYS A 66 -11.43 -10.42 3.85
N ASP A 67 -11.22 -9.49 2.92
CA ASP A 67 -10.31 -9.69 1.79
C ASP A 67 -9.08 -8.78 1.91
N PRO A 68 -7.84 -9.33 1.93
CA PRO A 68 -6.63 -8.52 2.01
C PRO A 68 -6.41 -7.66 0.76
N GLN A 69 -7.00 -8.04 -0.38
CA GLN A 69 -6.95 -7.27 -1.63
C GLN A 69 -7.65 -5.91 -1.54
N CYS A 70 -8.56 -5.72 -0.58
CA CYS A 70 -9.21 -4.43 -0.33
C CYS A 70 -8.30 -3.41 0.36
N VAL A 71 -7.13 -3.85 0.85
CA VAL A 71 -6.14 -3.00 1.53
C VAL A 71 -5.08 -2.55 0.52
N VAL A 72 -4.97 -1.24 0.33
CA VAL A 72 -4.00 -0.61 -0.57
C VAL A 72 -2.98 0.17 0.23
N LEU A 73 -1.71 -0.17 0.05
CA LEU A 73 -0.58 0.48 0.73
C LEU A 73 0.34 1.18 -0.29
N PHE A 74 0.60 2.48 -0.09
CA PHE A 74 1.42 3.26 -1.01
C PHE A 74 2.23 4.36 -0.32
N GLY A 75 3.20 4.91 -1.06
CA GLY A 75 3.98 6.06 -0.62
C GLY A 75 4.82 5.80 0.63
N PHE A 76 5.44 4.62 0.73
CA PHE A 76 6.34 4.34 1.85
C PHE A 76 7.66 5.08 1.70
N ILE A 77 8.08 5.76 2.75
CA ILE A 77 9.35 6.46 2.88
C ILE A 77 9.98 6.04 4.20
N THR A 78 11.19 5.47 4.12
CA THR A 78 11.99 5.13 5.29
C THR A 78 12.66 6.38 5.83
N HIS A 79 12.62 6.60 7.14
CA HIS A 79 13.34 7.71 7.77
C HIS A 79 14.85 7.51 7.67
N PHE A 80 15.59 8.61 7.65
CA PHE A 80 17.04 8.58 7.77
C PHE A 80 17.44 7.91 9.10
N GLY A 81 18.46 7.04 9.04
CA GLY A 81 18.84 6.18 10.17
C GLY A 81 18.02 4.89 10.30
N GLY A 82 16.99 4.67 9.48
CA GLY A 82 16.24 3.42 9.42
C GLY A 82 15.32 3.18 10.63
N GLY A 83 14.85 1.94 10.79
CA GLY A 83 14.00 1.50 11.91
C GLY A 83 12.55 2.00 11.92
N LYS A 84 12.25 3.08 11.19
CA LYS A 84 10.90 3.62 11.00
C LYS A 84 10.63 3.93 9.54
N THR A 85 9.47 3.50 9.03
CA THR A 85 8.98 3.82 7.70
C THR A 85 7.57 4.39 7.81
N THR A 86 7.28 5.47 7.09
CA THR A 86 5.94 6.08 7.04
C THR A 86 5.31 5.81 5.67
N GLY A 87 4.00 5.61 5.63
CA GLY A 87 3.26 5.39 4.38
C GLY A 87 1.77 5.66 4.53
N PHE A 88 1.02 5.45 3.46
CA PHE A 88 -0.43 5.61 3.44
C PHE A 88 -1.13 4.27 3.29
N CYS A 89 -2.26 4.13 3.95
CA CYS A 89 -3.14 2.98 3.83
C CYS A 89 -4.57 3.40 3.51
N LEU A 90 -5.16 2.72 2.54
CA LEU A 90 -6.56 2.80 2.19
C LEU A 90 -7.17 1.42 2.34
N ILE A 91 -8.26 1.32 3.09
CA ILE A 91 -9.02 0.08 3.26
C ILE A 91 -10.39 0.32 2.65
N TYR A 92 -10.68 -0.33 1.53
CA TYR A 92 -12.00 -0.28 0.91
C TYR A 92 -12.95 -1.26 1.58
N ASP A 93 -14.24 -0.93 1.57
CA ASP A 93 -15.27 -1.85 2.09
C ASP A 93 -15.47 -3.05 1.14
N ASN A 94 -15.36 -2.83 -0.18
CA ASN A 94 -15.58 -3.83 -1.23
C ASN A 94 -14.55 -3.74 -2.37
N ILE A 95 -14.30 -4.85 -3.07
CA ILE A 95 -13.42 -4.91 -4.27
C ILE A 95 -13.98 -4.08 -5.44
N SER A 96 -15.31 -3.98 -5.55
CA SER A 96 -15.94 -3.14 -6.59
C SER A 96 -15.63 -1.65 -6.39
N ALA A 97 -15.70 -1.17 -5.15
CA ALA A 97 -15.34 0.20 -4.80
C ALA A 97 -13.86 0.48 -5.07
N LEU A 98 -12.99 -0.47 -4.71
CA LEU A 98 -11.56 -0.41 -5.00
C LEU A 98 -11.29 -0.18 -6.50
N LYS A 99 -11.88 -1.00 -7.38
CA LYS A 99 -11.69 -0.89 -8.84
C LYS A 99 -12.25 0.42 -9.40
N LYS A 100 -13.30 0.97 -8.80
CA LYS A 100 -13.94 2.22 -9.24
C LYS A 100 -13.13 3.45 -8.87
N PHE A 101 -12.62 3.51 -7.63
CA PHE A 101 -12.02 4.73 -7.07
C PHE A 101 -10.50 4.77 -7.09
N GLU A 102 -9.81 3.62 -7.14
CA GLU A 102 -8.34 3.64 -7.20
C GLU A 102 -7.82 4.09 -8.57
N PRO A 103 -6.74 4.90 -8.60
CA PRO A 103 -6.00 5.16 -9.82
C PRO A 103 -5.51 3.87 -10.49
N LYS A 104 -5.63 3.81 -11.82
CA LYS A 104 -5.28 2.64 -12.66
C LYS A 104 -3.88 2.09 -12.40
N TYR A 105 -2.89 2.93 -12.14
CA TYR A 105 -1.51 2.48 -11.92
C TYR A 105 -1.35 1.63 -10.65
N ARG A 106 -2.20 1.84 -9.63
CA ARG A 106 -2.19 1.04 -8.40
C ARG A 106 -2.91 -0.28 -8.60
N LEU A 107 -4.02 -0.27 -9.34
CA LEU A 107 -4.73 -1.49 -9.73
C LEU A 107 -3.81 -2.43 -10.53
N ILE A 108 -3.01 -1.89 -11.45
CA ILE A 108 -2.02 -2.68 -12.20
C ILE A 108 -0.96 -3.29 -11.27
N ARG A 109 -0.44 -2.51 -10.31
CA ARG A 109 0.54 -3.01 -9.33
C ARG A 109 -0.03 -4.08 -8.40
N ALA A 110 -1.33 -4.05 -8.13
CA ALA A 110 -2.04 -5.06 -7.35
C ALA A 110 -2.47 -6.27 -8.20
N GLY A 111 -2.25 -6.26 -9.52
CA GLY A 111 -2.67 -7.34 -10.42
C GLY A 111 -4.18 -7.35 -10.76
N LEU A 112 -4.93 -6.30 -10.39
CA LEU A 112 -6.38 -6.22 -10.60
C LEU A 112 -6.78 -5.63 -11.97
N ALA A 113 -5.82 -5.05 -12.70
CA ALA A 113 -6.02 -4.48 -14.02
C ALA A 113 -4.80 -4.74 -14.91
N THR A 114 -5.05 -4.90 -16.21
CA THR A 114 -3.98 -5.09 -17.20
C THR A 114 -3.41 -3.74 -17.66
N LYS A 115 -2.11 -3.72 -17.91
CA LYS A 115 -1.42 -2.55 -18.45
C LYS A 115 -1.66 -2.46 -19.95
N VAL A 116 -2.05 -1.27 -20.42
CA VAL A 116 -2.15 -0.99 -21.87
C VAL A 116 -0.79 -0.53 -22.38
N GLU A 117 -0.13 -1.40 -23.14
CA GLU A 117 1.16 -1.17 -23.79
C GLU A 117 0.97 -0.32 -25.07
N GLN A 118 0.75 0.99 -24.93
CA GLN A 118 0.66 1.90 -26.09
C GLN A 118 1.39 3.22 -25.84
N GLY A 119 2.41 3.50 -26.66
CA GLY A 119 3.22 4.71 -26.58
C GLY A 119 2.44 5.99 -26.91
N ARG A 120 2.74 7.07 -26.18
CA ARG A 120 2.16 8.41 -26.41
C ARG A 120 2.46 8.94 -27.82
N LYS A 121 3.64 8.64 -28.36
CA LYS A 121 4.07 9.00 -29.71
C LYS A 121 3.17 8.36 -30.77
N ASN A 122 3.03 7.04 -30.76
CA ASN A 122 2.20 6.29 -31.72
C ASN A 122 0.73 6.75 -31.69
N LYS A 123 0.17 7.03 -30.51
CA LYS A 123 -1.20 7.58 -30.38
C LYS A 123 -1.34 8.95 -31.05
N LYS A 124 -0.34 9.83 -30.88
CA LYS A 124 -0.34 11.17 -31.46
C LYS A 124 -0.14 11.12 -32.98
N GLU A 125 0.78 10.29 -33.46
CA GLU A 125 1.06 10.11 -34.89
C GLU A 125 -0.14 9.53 -35.63
N ARG A 126 -0.76 8.46 -35.10
CA ARG A 126 -2.00 7.88 -35.65
C ARG A 126 -3.12 8.92 -35.71
N LYS A 127 -3.30 9.70 -34.63
CA LYS A 127 -4.29 10.79 -34.59
C LYS A 127 -4.01 11.83 -35.68
N ASN A 128 -2.77 12.26 -35.85
CA ASN A 128 -2.40 13.28 -36.84
C ASN A 128 -2.55 12.77 -38.28
N ARG A 129 -2.26 11.48 -38.53
CA ARG A 129 -2.47 10.86 -39.84
C ARG A 129 -3.96 10.71 -40.17
N ALA A 130 -4.77 10.26 -39.21
CA ALA A 130 -6.22 10.15 -39.37
C ALA A 130 -6.91 11.50 -39.60
N LYS A 131 -6.33 12.63 -39.16
CA LYS A 131 -6.84 13.98 -39.45
C LYS A 131 -6.67 14.40 -40.91
N ARG A 132 -5.73 13.81 -41.66
CA ARG A 132 -5.46 14.16 -43.07
C ARG A 132 -6.47 13.58 -44.06
N VAL A 133 -7.20 12.53 -43.66
CA VAL A 133 -8.15 11.80 -44.53
C VAL A 133 -9.59 11.93 -44.02
N ARG A 134 -10.57 11.79 -44.90
CA ARG A 134 -12.01 11.90 -44.58
C ARG A 134 -12.76 10.59 -44.83
N GLY A 135 -13.93 10.44 -44.21
CA GLY A 135 -14.81 9.27 -44.36
C GLY A 135 -14.14 7.95 -43.95
N THR A 136 -14.50 6.89 -44.66
CA THR A 136 -14.02 5.51 -44.41
C THR A 136 -12.49 5.36 -44.54
N LYS A 137 -11.81 6.28 -45.22
CA LYS A 137 -10.34 6.29 -45.35
C LYS A 137 -9.61 6.50 -44.02
N LYS A 138 -10.27 7.00 -42.96
CA LYS A 138 -9.69 7.16 -41.61
C LYS A 138 -9.34 5.84 -40.92
N HIS A 139 -10.10 4.78 -41.17
CA HIS A 139 -9.85 3.47 -40.56
C HIS A 139 -8.60 2.77 -41.13
N LYS A 140 -8.14 3.19 -42.31
CA LYS A 140 -6.96 2.66 -43.00
C LYS A 140 -5.65 3.41 -42.66
N ALA A 141 -5.74 4.48 -41.86
CA ALA A 141 -4.64 5.41 -41.59
C ALA A 141 -3.92 5.14 -40.26
#